data_AF-A0A2H5Y5E5-F1
#
_entry.id   AF-A0A2H5Y5E5-F1
#
_cell.length_a   1.000
_cell.length_b   1.000
_cell.length_c   1.000
_cell.angle_alpha   90.00
_cell.angle_beta   90.00
_cell.angle_gamma   90.00
#
_symmetry.space_group_name_H-M   'P 1'
#
loop_
_entity.id
_entity.type
_entity.pdbx_description
1 polymer ?
#
loop_
_entity_poly.entity_id
_entity_poly.type
_entity_poly.pdbx_seq_one_letter_code
_entity_poly.pdbx_strand_id
1 'polypeptide(L)'
;MRPIPRLLAVLALALGVVLALLVGLGGLSPAAADPGSTLFAKPDGTGTACTQASPCALQTALSRAGDGDTIYAAAGTYTGTGSAVITITKSITLYGGWDGAASGPVVRDPALYPTVLDGEWARRVVSITGPATVTLEGLTIARGKVVSTTAPTQGTRWDGAGLYARDATLTLRHTRFYSNVVDVSDVSNSWAYGGGAAVEGGHLVVEASTFRWNSAWARQSSLGGGLSISGTLTAAVTGVLFQDNDAWHASGLYFGGAPGPLASFTLRDSTFVDNGRNYSVGRAWGGYAGALKVFQARATIEGNTFMRNIAGNDYGAVWVFLSDLQFSRNFLLSNECGGVSALYLYEVSPFTVTNNIIAGNKSTSIWQYPAALVRKSDGRFLHNTIARNRSTYGVQVDGGANLVLTNTILVSHTVGITVAAGSTATLEATLWGSGPWANGTDWGGNGTVVTGTVNIWGDPAFVDPAGGNYHIGPGSAAINAGVNAGVATDIDGDPRPIGAGYDIGADEYIARIYLPLVLRNY
;
A
#
# COMPACT_ATOMS: atom_id res chain seq x y z
N MET A 1 -53.45 11.71 37.92
CA MET A 1 -54.27 10.94 36.95
C MET A 1 -53.54 10.91 35.61
N ARG A 2 -53.21 9.69 35.13
CA ARG A 2 -52.75 9.27 33.77
C ARG A 2 -51.40 9.84 33.26
N PRO A 3 -50.65 9.14 32.36
CA PRO A 3 -50.78 7.76 31.89
C PRO A 3 -49.43 6.99 31.83
N ILE A 4 -49.27 5.90 32.61
CA ILE A 4 -48.24 4.87 32.39
C ILE A 4 -48.59 3.82 31.29
N PRO A 5 -49.85 3.61 30.81
CA PRO A 5 -50.13 2.50 29.90
C PRO A 5 -49.69 2.70 28.44
N ARG A 6 -49.23 3.89 28.03
CA ARG A 6 -48.77 4.13 26.65
C ARG A 6 -47.33 3.67 26.38
N LEU A 7 -46.45 3.73 27.38
CA LEU A 7 -45.04 3.34 27.21
C LEU A 7 -44.88 1.82 27.08
N LEU A 8 -45.67 1.06 27.86
CA LEU A 8 -45.70 -0.41 27.81
C LEU A 8 -46.31 -0.95 26.50
N ALA A 9 -47.32 -0.26 25.96
CA ALA A 9 -47.92 -0.62 24.66
C ALA A 9 -46.97 -0.38 23.49
N VAL A 10 -46.18 0.69 23.52
CA VAL A 10 -45.16 0.99 22.48
C VAL A 10 -43.98 0.03 22.55
N LEU A 11 -43.53 -0.35 23.76
CA LEU A 11 -42.50 -1.37 23.96
C LEU A 11 -42.97 -2.76 23.50
N ALA A 12 -44.22 -3.14 23.76
CA ALA A 12 -44.78 -4.41 23.30
C ALA A 12 -44.95 -4.47 21.77
N LEU A 13 -45.35 -3.35 21.13
CA LEU A 13 -45.44 -3.28 19.66
C LEU A 13 -44.05 -3.31 19.01
N ALA A 14 -43.06 -2.61 19.58
CA ALA A 14 -41.68 -2.62 19.09
C ALA A 14 -41.04 -4.00 19.23
N LEU A 15 -41.28 -4.71 20.35
CA LEU A 15 -40.80 -6.07 20.54
C LEU A 15 -41.49 -7.06 19.60
N GLY A 16 -42.79 -6.90 19.34
CA GLY A 16 -43.55 -7.72 18.40
C GLY A 16 -43.11 -7.54 16.94
N VAL A 17 -42.78 -6.31 16.53
CA VAL A 17 -42.25 -6.01 15.19
C VAL A 17 -40.82 -6.56 15.03
N VAL A 18 -39.97 -6.45 16.06
CA VAL A 18 -38.62 -7.04 16.05
C VAL A 18 -38.67 -8.56 16.01
N LEU A 19 -39.60 -9.19 16.73
CA LEU A 19 -39.77 -10.65 16.70
C LEU A 19 -40.35 -11.14 15.36
N ALA A 20 -41.27 -10.38 14.74
CA ALA A 20 -41.79 -10.69 13.41
C ALA A 20 -40.73 -10.50 12.30
N LEU A 21 -39.84 -9.51 12.44
CA LEU A 21 -38.65 -9.35 11.59
C LEU A 21 -37.65 -10.50 11.77
N LEU A 22 -37.42 -10.96 13.00
CA LEU A 22 -36.52 -12.09 13.30
C LEU A 22 -37.07 -13.44 12.80
N VAL A 23 -38.39 -13.65 12.86
CA VAL A 23 -39.04 -14.86 12.30
C VAL A 23 -39.13 -14.77 10.77
N GLY A 24 -39.29 -13.58 10.19
CA GLY A 24 -39.21 -13.36 8.74
C GLY A 24 -37.79 -13.51 8.16
N LEU A 25 -36.75 -13.26 8.97
CA LEU A 25 -35.34 -13.48 8.63
C LEU A 25 -34.89 -14.95 8.82
N GLY A 26 -35.62 -15.75 9.61
CA GLY A 26 -35.33 -17.17 9.83
C GLY A 26 -35.69 -18.10 8.67
N GLY A 27 -36.33 -17.57 7.61
CA GLY A 27 -36.69 -18.30 6.39
C GLY A 27 -35.84 -17.93 5.16
N LEU A 28 -34.92 -16.99 5.29
CA LEU A 28 -33.94 -16.70 4.24
C LEU A 28 -32.66 -17.46 4.56
N SER A 29 -32.62 -18.74 4.17
CA SER A 29 -31.34 -19.34 3.84
C SER A 29 -30.62 -18.36 2.91
N PRO A 30 -29.33 -18.02 3.12
CA PRO A 30 -28.58 -17.42 2.03
C PRO A 30 -28.80 -18.35 0.84
N ALA A 31 -29.29 -17.81 -0.27
CA ALA A 31 -29.28 -18.55 -1.51
C ALA A 31 -27.81 -18.94 -1.71
N ALA A 32 -27.47 -20.19 -1.39
CA ALA A 32 -26.21 -20.76 -1.78
C ALA A 32 -26.22 -20.62 -3.29
N ALA A 33 -25.40 -19.73 -3.83
CA ALA A 33 -25.10 -19.75 -5.24
C ALA A 33 -24.76 -21.20 -5.56
N ASP A 34 -25.45 -21.76 -6.55
CA ASP A 34 -25.20 -23.13 -7.02
C ASP A 34 -23.67 -23.27 -7.18
N PRO A 35 -23.00 -24.21 -6.50
CA PRO A 35 -21.55 -24.30 -6.57
C PRO A 35 -21.16 -24.47 -8.03
N GLY A 36 -20.48 -23.46 -8.59
CA GLY A 36 -20.10 -23.46 -9.97
C GLY A 36 -19.30 -24.71 -10.34
N SER A 37 -19.37 -25.09 -11.60
CA SER A 37 -18.66 -26.24 -12.12
C SER A 37 -17.16 -26.09 -11.94
N THR A 38 -16.48 -27.22 -11.73
CA THR A 38 -15.02 -27.27 -11.68
C THR A 38 -14.45 -27.70 -13.03
N LEU A 39 -13.55 -26.90 -13.58
CA LEU A 39 -12.88 -27.13 -14.86
C LEU A 39 -11.36 -27.25 -14.64
N PHE A 40 -10.71 -28.08 -15.46
CA PHE A 40 -9.28 -28.34 -15.38
C PHE A 40 -8.60 -28.00 -16.70
N ALA A 41 -7.50 -27.26 -16.62
CA ALA A 41 -6.75 -26.79 -17.76
C ALA A 41 -5.25 -27.12 -17.68
N LYS A 42 -4.66 -27.48 -18.82
CA LYS A 42 -3.21 -27.68 -19.02
C LYS A 42 -2.73 -26.90 -20.26
N PRO A 43 -1.44 -26.54 -20.36
CA PRO A 43 -0.92 -25.84 -21.54
C PRO A 43 -1.18 -26.58 -22.86
N ASP A 44 -1.08 -27.91 -22.82
CA ASP A 44 -1.26 -28.84 -23.94
C ASP A 44 -2.57 -29.66 -23.83
N GLY A 45 -3.50 -29.22 -22.98
CA GLY A 45 -4.76 -29.93 -22.75
C GLY A 45 -5.64 -29.97 -24.01
N THR A 46 -6.08 -31.16 -24.40
CA THR A 46 -6.93 -31.39 -25.59
C THR A 46 -8.34 -31.84 -25.24
N GLY A 47 -8.63 -32.06 -23.94
CA GLY A 47 -9.95 -32.47 -23.49
C GLY A 47 -11.01 -31.44 -23.87
N THR A 48 -12.20 -31.89 -24.26
CA THR A 48 -13.28 -30.97 -24.66
C THR A 48 -14.19 -30.63 -23.50
N ALA A 49 -14.30 -31.50 -22.49
CA ALA A 49 -15.13 -31.32 -21.30
C ALA A 49 -14.39 -30.67 -20.12
N CYS A 50 -13.06 -30.45 -20.23
CA CYS A 50 -12.22 -29.87 -19.18
C CYS A 50 -12.30 -30.62 -17.85
N THR A 51 -12.40 -31.96 -17.88
CA THR A 51 -12.43 -32.77 -16.65
C THR A 51 -11.01 -32.96 -16.12
N GLN A 52 -10.88 -33.35 -14.84
CA GLN A 52 -9.56 -33.62 -14.27
C GLN A 52 -8.79 -34.71 -15.02
N ALA A 53 -9.50 -35.77 -15.46
CA ALA A 53 -8.93 -36.88 -16.22
C ALA A 53 -8.60 -36.52 -17.68
N SER A 54 -9.27 -35.51 -18.24
CA SER A 54 -9.00 -35.00 -19.59
C SER A 54 -9.06 -33.46 -19.59
N PRO A 55 -7.99 -32.81 -19.07
CA PRO A 55 -7.93 -31.35 -19.01
C PRO A 55 -7.91 -30.74 -20.41
N CYS A 56 -8.50 -29.57 -20.53
CA CYS A 56 -8.56 -28.82 -21.78
C CYS A 56 -7.50 -27.72 -21.83
N ALA A 57 -7.41 -27.00 -22.95
CA ALA A 57 -6.65 -25.75 -23.00
C ALA A 57 -7.32 -24.69 -22.13
N LEU A 58 -6.55 -23.77 -21.53
CA LEU A 58 -7.10 -22.73 -20.64
C LEU A 58 -8.16 -21.87 -21.33
N GLN A 59 -7.97 -21.53 -22.60
CA GLN A 59 -8.96 -20.78 -23.37
C GLN A 59 -10.29 -21.54 -23.50
N THR A 60 -10.23 -22.87 -23.67
CA THR A 60 -11.43 -23.73 -23.71
C THR A 60 -12.15 -23.74 -22.36
N ALA A 61 -11.41 -23.81 -21.25
CA ALA A 61 -11.99 -23.72 -19.91
C ALA A 61 -12.69 -22.37 -19.69
N LEU A 62 -12.04 -21.25 -20.03
CA LEU A 62 -12.61 -19.91 -19.92
C LEU A 62 -13.87 -19.73 -20.79
N SER A 63 -13.88 -20.32 -21.98
CA SER A 63 -15.04 -20.30 -22.89
C SER A 63 -16.23 -21.03 -22.28
N ARG A 64 -15.98 -22.17 -21.64
CA ARG A 64 -16.98 -23.05 -21.04
C ARG A 64 -17.51 -22.57 -19.70
N ALA A 65 -16.66 -21.93 -18.90
CA ALA A 65 -17.01 -21.51 -17.55
C ALA A 65 -18.31 -20.70 -17.53
N GLY A 66 -19.21 -20.97 -16.60
CA GLY A 66 -20.30 -20.11 -16.20
C GLY A 66 -19.90 -19.15 -15.08
N ASP A 67 -20.82 -18.30 -14.66
CA ASP A 67 -20.63 -17.51 -13.43
C ASP A 67 -20.64 -18.46 -12.21
N GLY A 68 -19.71 -18.25 -11.29
CA GLY A 68 -19.49 -19.08 -10.10
C GLY A 68 -18.46 -20.21 -10.30
N ASP A 69 -18.07 -20.52 -11.54
CA ASP A 69 -17.19 -21.65 -11.84
C ASP A 69 -15.76 -21.46 -11.33
N THR A 70 -15.11 -22.60 -11.06
CA THR A 70 -13.70 -22.67 -10.65
C THR A 70 -12.88 -23.36 -11.72
N ILE A 71 -11.75 -22.76 -12.11
CA ILE A 71 -10.79 -23.32 -13.06
C ILE A 71 -9.47 -23.61 -12.32
N TYR A 72 -9.01 -24.85 -12.39
CA TYR A 72 -7.67 -25.26 -11.94
C TYR A 72 -6.73 -25.34 -13.14
N ALA A 73 -5.74 -24.46 -13.19
CA ALA A 73 -4.67 -24.47 -14.17
C ALA A 73 -3.45 -25.20 -13.59
N ALA A 74 -2.98 -26.21 -14.32
CA ALA A 74 -1.82 -27.00 -13.93
C ALA A 74 -0.51 -26.19 -14.00
N ALA A 75 0.56 -26.78 -13.48
CA ALA A 75 1.91 -26.32 -13.73
C ALA A 75 2.18 -26.20 -15.25
N GLY A 76 2.86 -25.12 -15.63
CA GLY A 76 3.29 -24.88 -17.01
C GLY A 76 3.04 -23.45 -17.47
N THR A 77 3.46 -23.20 -18.71
CA THR A 77 3.39 -21.88 -19.34
C THR A 77 2.24 -21.82 -20.34
N TYR A 78 1.38 -20.83 -20.18
CA TYR A 78 0.23 -20.55 -21.03
C TYR A 78 0.48 -19.26 -21.78
N THR A 79 0.45 -19.33 -23.11
CA THR A 79 0.56 -18.18 -24.02
C THR A 79 -0.78 -17.97 -24.74
N GLY A 80 -0.89 -16.88 -25.50
CA GLY A 80 -2.08 -16.59 -26.29
C GLY A 80 -1.72 -15.96 -27.62
N THR A 81 -2.67 -15.93 -28.56
CA THR A 81 -2.48 -15.33 -29.88
C THR A 81 -3.26 -14.04 -30.08
N GLY A 82 -4.11 -13.67 -29.12
CA GLY A 82 -4.94 -12.46 -29.15
C GLY A 82 -4.22 -11.20 -28.67
N SER A 83 -5.02 -10.16 -28.37
CA SER A 83 -4.55 -8.92 -27.74
C SER A 83 -4.20 -9.09 -26.25
N ALA A 84 -4.70 -10.16 -25.63
CA ALA A 84 -4.31 -10.64 -24.31
C ALA A 84 -4.06 -12.16 -24.34
N VAL A 85 -3.32 -12.69 -23.35
CA VAL A 85 -3.18 -14.15 -23.16
C VAL A 85 -4.52 -14.76 -22.76
N ILE A 86 -5.22 -14.15 -21.81
CA ILE A 86 -6.59 -14.51 -21.44
C ILE A 86 -7.49 -13.28 -21.29
N THR A 87 -8.78 -13.48 -21.58
CA THR A 87 -9.84 -12.50 -21.36
C THR A 87 -10.92 -13.11 -20.48
N ILE A 88 -11.32 -12.38 -19.43
CA ILE A 88 -12.34 -12.81 -18.46
C ILE A 88 -13.48 -11.79 -18.46
N THR A 89 -14.70 -12.27 -18.70
CA THR A 89 -15.93 -11.47 -18.67
C THR A 89 -17.01 -12.08 -17.77
N LYS A 90 -16.67 -13.17 -17.09
CA LYS A 90 -17.57 -13.97 -16.23
C LYS A 90 -17.03 -13.97 -14.81
N SER A 91 -17.91 -14.14 -13.84
CA SER A 91 -17.52 -14.24 -12.44
C SER A 91 -16.93 -15.61 -12.18
N ILE A 92 -15.61 -15.73 -12.05
CA ILE A 92 -14.92 -17.02 -11.92
C ILE A 92 -13.81 -16.98 -10.88
N THR A 93 -13.39 -18.16 -10.45
CA THR A 93 -12.13 -18.36 -9.71
C THR A 93 -11.14 -19.11 -10.58
N LEU A 94 -9.94 -18.55 -10.79
CA LEU A 94 -8.84 -19.19 -11.49
C LEU A 94 -7.69 -19.45 -10.52
N TYR A 95 -7.45 -20.73 -10.27
CA TYR A 95 -6.36 -21.23 -9.43
C TYR A 95 -5.19 -21.72 -10.29
N GLY A 96 -4.00 -21.17 -10.03
CA GLY A 96 -2.74 -21.77 -10.42
C GLY A 96 -2.18 -22.68 -9.33
N GLY A 97 -1.07 -23.35 -9.64
CA GLY A 97 -0.37 -24.20 -8.68
C GLY A 97 -0.79 -25.66 -8.69
N TRP A 98 -1.66 -26.09 -9.61
CA TRP A 98 -2.15 -27.47 -9.61
C TRP A 98 -1.09 -28.45 -10.18
N ASP A 99 -0.92 -29.59 -9.51
CA ASP A 99 0.04 -30.65 -9.89
C ASP A 99 -0.28 -31.36 -11.23
N GLY A 100 -1.51 -31.22 -11.72
CA GLY A 100 -1.96 -31.86 -12.95
C GLY A 100 -2.40 -33.32 -12.80
N ALA A 101 -2.60 -33.83 -11.58
CA ALA A 101 -3.00 -35.22 -11.34
C ALA A 101 -4.36 -35.55 -11.97
N ALA A 102 -4.43 -36.59 -12.80
CA ALA A 102 -5.62 -36.95 -13.59
C ALA A 102 -6.83 -37.40 -12.75
N SER A 103 -6.63 -37.75 -11.48
CA SER A 103 -7.66 -38.16 -10.55
C SER A 103 -7.21 -37.93 -9.10
N GLY A 104 -8.13 -38.09 -8.15
CA GLY A 104 -7.85 -37.88 -6.73
C GLY A 104 -7.99 -36.41 -6.31
N PRO A 105 -7.66 -36.09 -5.04
CA PRO A 105 -7.75 -34.72 -4.52
C PRO A 105 -6.92 -33.75 -5.34
N VAL A 106 -7.44 -32.54 -5.56
CA VAL A 106 -6.72 -31.48 -6.27
C VAL A 106 -5.65 -30.90 -5.34
N VAL A 107 -4.38 -31.19 -5.62
CA VAL A 107 -3.24 -30.67 -4.86
C VAL A 107 -2.74 -29.38 -5.51
N ARG A 108 -2.63 -28.31 -4.72
CA ARG A 108 -2.06 -27.04 -5.17
C ARG A 108 -0.85 -26.63 -4.34
N ASP A 109 0.22 -26.27 -5.03
CA ASP A 109 1.38 -25.58 -4.47
C ASP A 109 1.95 -24.66 -5.56
N PRO A 110 1.63 -23.35 -5.55
CA PRO A 110 2.14 -22.39 -6.53
C PRO A 110 3.66 -22.16 -6.52
N ALA A 111 4.39 -22.70 -5.54
CA ALA A 111 5.85 -22.68 -5.54
C ALA A 111 6.42 -23.93 -6.22
N LEU A 112 5.85 -25.11 -5.97
CA LEU A 112 6.30 -26.37 -6.58
C LEU A 112 5.76 -26.59 -8.00
N TYR A 113 4.54 -26.12 -8.28
CA TYR A 113 3.81 -26.36 -9.52
C TYR A 113 3.44 -25.04 -10.23
N PRO A 114 4.42 -24.23 -10.65
CA PRO A 114 4.17 -22.87 -11.13
C PRO A 114 3.28 -22.84 -12.38
N THR A 115 2.18 -22.09 -12.30
CA THR A 115 1.32 -21.74 -13.44
C THR A 115 1.70 -20.35 -13.93
N VAL A 116 2.23 -20.24 -15.14
CA VAL A 116 2.70 -18.99 -15.73
C VAL A 116 1.80 -18.59 -16.90
N LEU A 117 1.15 -17.44 -16.79
CA LEU A 117 0.51 -16.76 -17.92
C LEU A 117 1.54 -15.79 -18.51
N ASP A 118 1.89 -15.99 -19.77
CA ASP A 118 3.04 -15.35 -20.39
C ASP A 118 2.69 -14.53 -21.62
N GLY A 119 2.90 -13.22 -21.51
CA GLY A 119 2.63 -12.26 -22.59
C GLY A 119 3.67 -12.28 -23.71
N GLU A 120 4.77 -13.03 -23.56
CA GLU A 120 5.87 -13.18 -24.53
C GLU A 120 6.50 -11.85 -24.98
N TRP A 121 6.40 -10.80 -24.17
CA TRP A 121 6.74 -9.43 -24.56
C TRP A 121 5.99 -8.94 -25.81
N ALA A 122 4.86 -9.54 -26.12
CA ALA A 122 4.11 -9.31 -27.34
C ALA A 122 2.72 -8.73 -27.09
N ARG A 123 2.12 -9.02 -25.92
CA ARG A 123 0.72 -8.67 -25.62
C ARG A 123 0.48 -8.52 -24.12
N ARG A 124 -0.71 -8.00 -23.77
CA ARG A 124 -1.19 -8.01 -22.39
C ARG A 124 -1.35 -9.44 -21.88
N VAL A 125 -1.16 -9.71 -20.60
CA VAL A 125 -1.38 -11.08 -20.10
C VAL A 125 -2.86 -11.31 -19.79
N VAL A 126 -3.47 -10.51 -18.91
CA VAL A 126 -4.85 -10.69 -18.45
C VAL A 126 -5.68 -9.45 -18.75
N SER A 127 -6.86 -9.65 -19.35
CA SER A 127 -7.87 -8.61 -19.52
C SER A 127 -9.16 -9.01 -18.81
N ILE A 128 -9.69 -8.14 -17.95
CA ILE A 128 -10.94 -8.35 -17.23
C ILE A 128 -11.89 -7.17 -17.51
N THR A 129 -13.10 -7.47 -17.95
CA THR A 129 -14.14 -6.46 -18.15
C THR A 129 -15.38 -6.87 -17.38
N GLY A 130 -15.82 -6.01 -16.46
CA GLY A 130 -16.98 -6.24 -15.63
C GLY A 130 -18.32 -5.73 -16.21
N PRO A 131 -19.41 -5.88 -15.44
CA PRO A 131 -19.42 -6.32 -14.04
C PRO A 131 -19.16 -7.84 -13.91
N ALA A 132 -18.11 -8.21 -13.19
CA ALA A 132 -17.74 -9.60 -12.91
C ALA A 132 -17.00 -9.70 -11.57
N THR A 133 -17.18 -10.81 -10.85
CA THR A 133 -16.41 -11.12 -9.63
C THR A 133 -15.34 -12.15 -9.94
N VAL A 134 -14.07 -11.74 -9.93
CA VAL A 134 -12.96 -12.58 -10.38
C VAL A 134 -11.96 -12.77 -9.25
N THR A 135 -11.61 -14.03 -8.97
CA THR A 135 -10.48 -14.38 -8.10
C THR A 135 -9.36 -14.99 -8.93
N LEU A 136 -8.17 -14.40 -8.85
CA LEU A 136 -6.94 -14.95 -9.41
C LEU A 136 -6.03 -15.32 -8.25
N GLU A 137 -5.64 -16.60 -8.16
CA GLU A 137 -4.81 -17.06 -7.06
C GLU A 137 -3.73 -18.05 -7.47
N GLY A 138 -2.50 -17.84 -6.98
CA GLY A 138 -1.36 -18.75 -7.22
C GLY A 138 -0.82 -18.71 -8.65
N LEU A 139 -1.04 -17.61 -9.38
CA LEU A 139 -0.60 -17.43 -10.76
C LEU A 139 0.67 -16.59 -10.84
N THR A 140 1.48 -16.83 -11.87
CA THR A 140 2.49 -15.89 -12.33
C THR A 140 2.00 -15.21 -13.59
N ILE A 141 1.95 -13.89 -13.60
CA ILE A 141 1.56 -13.02 -14.70
C ILE A 141 2.81 -12.28 -15.16
N ALA A 142 3.36 -12.69 -16.31
CA ALA A 142 4.70 -12.26 -16.69
C ALA A 142 4.83 -11.85 -18.16
N ARG A 143 5.84 -11.01 -18.41
CA ARG A 143 6.28 -10.58 -19.75
C ARG A 143 5.14 -9.99 -20.58
N GLY A 144 4.17 -9.37 -19.91
CA GLY A 144 3.13 -8.57 -20.55
C GLY A 144 3.73 -7.34 -21.21
N LYS A 145 3.27 -7.02 -22.42
CA LYS A 145 3.70 -5.81 -23.13
C LYS A 145 2.51 -5.07 -23.73
N VAL A 146 2.45 -3.77 -23.44
CA VAL A 146 1.55 -2.82 -24.10
C VAL A 146 2.42 -1.73 -24.72
N VAL A 147 2.39 -1.64 -26.04
CA VAL A 147 3.08 -0.63 -26.82
C VAL A 147 2.12 0.02 -27.80
N SER A 148 2.45 1.22 -28.23
CA SER A 148 1.80 1.89 -29.35
C SER A 148 2.80 2.81 -30.01
N THR A 149 2.77 2.87 -31.34
CA THR A 149 3.58 3.78 -32.15
C THR A 149 2.74 4.79 -32.90
N THR A 150 1.41 4.74 -32.78
CA THR A 150 0.50 5.66 -33.45
C THR A 150 0.13 6.82 -32.53
N ALA A 151 0.14 8.04 -33.08
CA ALA A 151 -0.28 9.24 -32.34
C ALA A 151 -1.72 9.05 -31.82
N PRO A 152 -1.97 9.30 -30.53
CA PRO A 152 -3.26 9.01 -29.93
C PRO A 152 -4.20 10.20 -30.11
N THR A 153 -5.49 10.00 -29.85
CA THR A 153 -6.36 11.11 -29.49
C THR A 153 -5.94 11.67 -28.12
N GLN A 154 -6.14 12.97 -27.90
CA GLN A 154 -5.82 13.63 -26.63
C GLN A 154 -6.45 12.88 -25.45
N GLY A 155 -5.65 12.53 -24.43
CA GLY A 155 -6.14 11.84 -23.23
C GLY A 155 -6.19 10.31 -23.31
N THR A 156 -5.61 9.70 -24.34
CA THR A 156 -5.56 8.23 -24.44
C THR A 156 -4.74 7.62 -23.30
N ARG A 157 -5.34 6.64 -22.62
CA ARG A 157 -4.75 5.86 -21.53
C ARG A 157 -4.25 4.51 -22.02
N TRP A 158 -3.12 4.06 -21.47
CA TRP A 158 -2.53 2.75 -21.71
C TRP A 158 -2.36 2.02 -20.39
N ASP A 159 -3.13 0.96 -20.23
CA ASP A 159 -3.32 0.33 -18.93
C ASP A 159 -2.76 -1.10 -18.91
N GLY A 160 -2.10 -1.47 -17.81
CA GLY A 160 -2.03 -2.85 -17.35
C GLY A 160 -1.39 -3.81 -18.35
N ALA A 161 -0.06 -3.87 -18.46
CA ALA A 161 0.57 -4.82 -19.37
C ALA A 161 0.50 -6.26 -18.84
N GLY A 162 0.66 -6.45 -17.53
CA GLY A 162 0.38 -7.75 -16.91
C GLY A 162 -1.12 -7.97 -16.84
N LEU A 163 -1.84 -7.14 -16.08
CA LEU A 163 -3.29 -7.24 -15.95
C LEU A 163 -3.95 -5.88 -16.14
N TYR A 164 -5.03 -5.86 -16.91
CA TYR A 164 -5.98 -4.74 -16.91
C TYR A 164 -7.35 -5.24 -16.48
N ALA A 165 -7.95 -4.59 -15.50
CA ALA A 165 -9.31 -4.84 -15.06
C ALA A 165 -10.13 -3.56 -15.02
N ARG A 166 -11.35 -3.61 -15.57
CA ARG A 166 -12.30 -2.50 -15.52
C ARG A 166 -13.66 -2.93 -14.99
N ASP A 167 -14.20 -2.16 -14.05
CA ASP A 167 -15.55 -2.32 -13.48
C ASP A 167 -15.82 -3.70 -12.85
N ALA A 168 -14.79 -4.35 -12.30
CA ALA A 168 -14.85 -5.70 -11.73
C ALA A 168 -14.61 -5.71 -10.21
N THR A 169 -15.17 -6.72 -9.53
CA THR A 169 -14.75 -7.09 -8.17
C THR A 169 -13.61 -8.08 -8.29
N LEU A 170 -12.38 -7.63 -8.03
CA LEU A 170 -11.17 -8.41 -8.27
C LEU A 170 -10.47 -8.77 -6.96
N THR A 171 -10.16 -10.06 -6.80
CA THR A 171 -9.27 -10.57 -5.75
C THR A 171 -8.01 -11.13 -6.39
N LEU A 172 -6.86 -10.59 -6.00
CA LEU A 172 -5.53 -11.09 -6.36
C LEU A 172 -4.88 -11.66 -5.11
N ARG A 173 -4.68 -12.98 -5.05
CA ARG A 173 -4.05 -13.63 -3.89
C ARG A 173 -2.86 -14.47 -4.31
N HIS A 174 -1.73 -14.41 -3.59
CA HIS A 174 -0.53 -15.19 -3.93
C HIS A 174 -0.14 -15.10 -5.42
N THR A 175 -0.37 -13.94 -6.03
CA THR A 175 -0.15 -13.72 -7.47
C THR A 175 1.14 -12.96 -7.66
N ARG A 176 1.90 -13.33 -8.70
CA ARG A 176 3.21 -12.76 -8.99
C ARG A 176 3.18 -12.03 -10.33
N PHE A 177 3.40 -10.73 -10.32
CA PHE A 177 3.50 -9.88 -11.51
C PHE A 177 4.96 -9.57 -11.79
N TYR A 178 5.52 -10.17 -12.85
CA TYR A 178 6.93 -10.04 -13.19
C TYR A 178 7.17 -9.46 -14.57
N SER A 179 8.02 -8.43 -14.64
CA SER A 179 8.52 -7.93 -15.92
C SER A 179 7.38 -7.63 -16.88
N ASN A 180 6.38 -6.88 -16.45
CA ASN A 180 5.32 -6.42 -17.32
C ASN A 180 5.55 -4.94 -17.64
N VAL A 181 5.44 -4.57 -18.92
CA VAL A 181 5.85 -3.25 -19.41
C VAL A 181 4.77 -2.61 -20.25
N VAL A 182 4.33 -1.43 -19.81
CA VAL A 182 3.69 -0.45 -20.70
C VAL A 182 4.79 0.50 -21.19
N ASP A 183 5.02 0.57 -22.50
CA ASP A 183 5.99 1.48 -23.12
C ASP A 183 5.37 2.20 -24.31
N VAL A 184 4.93 3.43 -24.05
CA VAL A 184 4.31 4.34 -25.01
C VAL A 184 5.00 5.71 -24.97
N SER A 185 6.29 5.71 -24.65
CA SER A 185 7.14 6.90 -24.51
C SER A 185 7.36 7.65 -25.84
N ASP A 186 7.31 6.94 -26.97
CA ASP A 186 7.44 7.53 -28.30
C ASP A 186 6.16 8.26 -28.75
N VAL A 187 5.05 8.10 -28.01
CA VAL A 187 3.73 8.65 -28.35
C VAL A 187 3.53 10.00 -27.65
N SER A 188 3.21 11.07 -28.39
CA SER A 188 2.85 12.37 -27.81
C SER A 188 1.56 12.30 -27.00
N ASN A 189 1.46 13.04 -25.89
CA ASN A 189 0.26 13.11 -25.04
C ASN A 189 -0.21 11.77 -24.45
N SER A 190 0.71 10.80 -24.26
CA SER A 190 0.39 9.46 -23.74
C SER A 190 0.43 9.42 -22.21
N TRP A 191 -0.49 8.63 -21.63
CA TRP A 191 -0.49 8.25 -20.21
C TRP A 191 -0.35 6.74 -20.08
N ALA A 192 0.46 6.29 -19.13
CA ALA A 192 0.61 4.86 -18.82
C ALA A 192 0.26 4.56 -17.37
N TYR A 193 -0.43 3.45 -17.13
CA TYR A 193 -0.88 3.03 -15.81
C TYR A 193 -0.53 1.56 -15.59
N GLY A 194 0.06 1.24 -14.44
CA GLY A 194 0.06 -0.13 -13.96
C GLY A 194 0.87 -1.09 -14.81
N GLY A 195 2.20 -0.97 -14.85
CA GLY A 195 3.05 -1.89 -15.63
C GLY A 195 2.71 -3.35 -15.32
N GLY A 196 2.69 -3.68 -14.03
CA GLY A 196 2.24 -4.97 -13.51
C GLY A 196 0.73 -5.14 -13.64
N ALA A 197 -0.04 -4.27 -13.01
CA ALA A 197 -1.50 -4.27 -13.15
C ALA A 197 -2.10 -2.87 -13.08
N ALA A 198 -3.17 -2.66 -13.85
CA ALA A 198 -4.03 -1.49 -13.77
C ALA A 198 -5.47 -1.93 -13.49
N VAL A 199 -6.10 -1.32 -12.49
CA VAL A 199 -7.49 -1.56 -12.11
C VAL A 199 -8.25 -0.24 -12.16
N GLU A 200 -9.33 -0.20 -12.95
CA GLU A 200 -10.22 0.94 -13.11
C GLU A 200 -11.63 0.58 -12.63
N GLY A 201 -12.17 1.35 -11.68
CA GLY A 201 -13.52 1.06 -11.15
C GLY A 201 -13.56 -0.15 -10.23
N GLY A 202 -14.79 -0.56 -9.86
CA GLY A 202 -15.04 -1.79 -9.09
C GLY A 202 -14.50 -1.81 -7.66
N HIS A 203 -14.14 -3.01 -7.18
CA HIS A 203 -13.59 -3.31 -5.86
C HIS A 203 -12.31 -4.14 -6.02
N LEU A 204 -11.25 -3.83 -5.27
CA LEU A 204 -9.98 -4.55 -5.36
C LEU A 204 -9.51 -5.08 -3.99
N VAL A 205 -9.18 -6.37 -3.93
CA VAL A 205 -8.39 -6.98 -2.86
C VAL A 205 -7.10 -7.51 -3.44
N VAL A 206 -5.97 -7.16 -2.83
CA VAL A 206 -4.66 -7.73 -3.14
C VAL A 206 -4.03 -8.25 -1.86
N GLU A 207 -3.75 -9.54 -1.82
CA GLU A 207 -3.25 -10.24 -0.64
C GLU A 207 -2.01 -11.07 -0.99
N ALA A 208 -0.97 -10.96 -0.16
CA ALA A 208 0.20 -11.84 -0.19
C ALA A 208 0.80 -12.01 -1.61
N SER A 209 0.79 -10.93 -2.39
CA SER A 209 1.17 -10.92 -3.80
C SER A 209 2.48 -10.17 -4.02
N THR A 210 3.06 -10.28 -5.22
CA THR A 210 4.35 -9.65 -5.55
C THR A 210 4.26 -8.93 -6.89
N PHE A 211 4.74 -7.69 -6.92
CA PHE A 211 4.96 -6.89 -8.12
C PHE A 211 6.44 -6.59 -8.23
N ARG A 212 7.12 -7.17 -9.23
CA ARG A 212 8.54 -6.96 -9.42
C ARG A 212 8.98 -6.74 -10.87
N TRP A 213 9.93 -5.82 -11.06
CA TRP A 213 10.50 -5.45 -12.37
C TRP A 213 9.45 -4.98 -13.39
N ASN A 214 8.30 -4.50 -12.91
CA ASN A 214 7.27 -3.98 -13.79
C ASN A 214 7.53 -2.50 -14.07
N SER A 215 7.09 -2.02 -15.23
CA SER A 215 7.20 -0.61 -15.54
C SER A 215 6.08 -0.03 -16.37
N ALA A 216 5.83 1.25 -16.14
CA ALA A 216 4.95 2.07 -16.96
C ALA A 216 5.72 3.30 -17.44
N TRP A 217 5.80 3.46 -18.77
CA TRP A 217 6.51 4.57 -19.42
C TRP A 217 5.63 5.21 -20.48
N ALA A 218 5.48 6.52 -20.36
CA ALA A 218 4.71 7.35 -21.27
C ALA A 218 5.28 8.77 -21.30
N ARG A 219 4.97 9.51 -22.36
CA ARG A 219 5.55 10.83 -22.62
C ARG A 219 4.93 11.95 -21.78
N GLN A 220 3.66 11.82 -21.39
CA GLN A 220 3.03 12.84 -20.56
C GLN A 220 3.17 12.52 -19.08
N SER A 221 2.87 11.28 -18.69
CA SER A 221 2.91 10.85 -17.30
C SER A 221 2.73 9.33 -17.21
N SER A 222 3.41 8.68 -16.26
CA SER A 222 3.17 7.27 -15.95
C SER A 222 2.97 7.05 -14.46
N LEU A 223 2.01 6.19 -14.10
CA LEU A 223 1.52 6.01 -12.73
C LEU A 223 1.51 4.52 -12.36
N GLY A 224 2.08 4.16 -11.20
CA GLY A 224 1.99 2.80 -10.68
C GLY A 224 2.80 1.80 -11.50
N GLY A 225 4.12 1.80 -11.40
CA GLY A 225 4.96 0.83 -12.14
C GLY A 225 4.58 -0.61 -11.84
N GLY A 226 4.37 -0.92 -10.55
CA GLY A 226 3.80 -2.17 -10.08
C GLY A 226 2.29 -2.22 -10.29
N LEU A 227 1.54 -1.44 -9.50
CA LEU A 227 0.07 -1.43 -9.50
C LEU A 227 -0.47 0.00 -9.60
N SER A 228 -1.45 0.20 -10.48
CA SER A 228 -2.22 1.43 -10.58
C SER A 228 -3.70 1.15 -10.31
N ILE A 229 -4.29 1.88 -9.37
CA ILE A 229 -5.70 1.75 -8.98
C ILE A 229 -6.35 3.11 -9.22
N SER A 230 -7.45 3.14 -9.98
CA SER A 230 -8.17 4.38 -10.24
C SER A 230 -9.67 4.16 -10.35
N GLY A 231 -10.50 5.15 -9.98
CA GLY A 231 -11.96 5.06 -10.12
C GLY A 231 -12.63 3.97 -9.25
N THR A 232 -11.86 3.16 -8.54
CA THR A 232 -12.30 2.10 -7.64
C THR A 232 -12.95 2.69 -6.40
N LEU A 233 -14.06 2.09 -5.96
CA LEU A 233 -14.82 2.55 -4.80
C LEU A 233 -14.12 2.17 -3.47
N THR A 234 -13.47 1.00 -3.46
CA THR A 234 -12.74 0.46 -2.31
C THR A 234 -11.55 -0.41 -2.75
N ALA A 235 -10.39 -0.19 -2.16
CA ALA A 235 -9.22 -1.05 -2.37
C ALA A 235 -8.52 -1.43 -1.06
N ALA A 236 -8.17 -2.70 -0.94
CA ALA A 236 -7.39 -3.26 0.17
C ALA A 236 -6.16 -3.99 -0.36
N VAL A 237 -4.98 -3.59 0.13
CA VAL A 237 -3.68 -4.13 -0.27
C VAL A 237 -2.96 -4.57 1.01
N THR A 238 -2.75 -5.88 1.19
CA THR A 238 -2.19 -6.44 2.43
C THR A 238 -1.09 -7.46 2.15
N GLY A 239 0.06 -7.34 2.82
CA GLY A 239 1.14 -8.32 2.70
C GLY A 239 1.79 -8.35 1.32
N VAL A 240 1.82 -7.22 0.61
CA VAL A 240 2.29 -7.17 -0.79
C VAL A 240 3.74 -6.68 -0.87
N LEU A 241 4.53 -7.33 -1.72
CA LEU A 241 5.88 -6.88 -2.08
C LEU A 241 5.85 -6.10 -3.39
N PHE A 242 6.22 -4.81 -3.34
CA PHE A 242 6.52 -3.97 -4.49
C PHE A 242 8.03 -3.75 -4.56
N GLN A 243 8.68 -4.41 -5.51
CA GLN A 243 10.13 -4.38 -5.63
C GLN A 243 10.62 -4.03 -7.04
N ASP A 244 11.65 -3.19 -7.15
CA ASP A 244 12.32 -2.94 -8.44
C ASP A 244 11.37 -2.50 -9.57
N ASN A 245 10.23 -1.88 -9.24
CA ASN A 245 9.29 -1.39 -10.25
C ASN A 245 9.63 0.05 -10.61
N ASP A 246 9.23 0.48 -11.80
CA ASP A 246 9.56 1.82 -12.31
C ASP A 246 8.36 2.53 -12.96
N ALA A 247 8.13 3.77 -12.56
CA ALA A 247 7.25 4.71 -13.24
C ALA A 247 7.69 6.15 -12.90
N TRP A 248 7.12 7.12 -13.61
CA TRP A 248 7.33 8.53 -13.28
C TRP A 248 6.51 8.98 -12.07
N HIS A 249 5.48 8.27 -11.65
CA HIS A 249 4.78 8.53 -10.39
C HIS A 249 4.45 7.21 -9.72
N ALA A 250 4.75 7.11 -8.43
CA ALA A 250 4.33 5.96 -7.64
C ALA A 250 4.87 4.63 -8.21
N SER A 251 6.19 4.48 -8.31
CA SER A 251 6.83 3.34 -8.98
C SER A 251 6.32 1.99 -8.46
N GLY A 252 5.99 1.89 -7.16
CA GLY A 252 5.31 0.73 -6.59
C GLY A 252 3.81 0.75 -6.83
N LEU A 253 3.10 1.67 -6.16
CA LEU A 253 1.64 1.71 -6.10
C LEU A 253 1.08 3.12 -6.27
N TYR A 254 0.21 3.29 -7.26
CA TYR A 254 -0.63 4.48 -7.40
C TYR A 254 -2.08 4.16 -6.99
N PHE A 255 -2.68 5.03 -6.18
CA PHE A 255 -4.11 5.04 -5.92
C PHE A 255 -4.70 6.42 -6.23
N GLY A 256 -5.76 6.45 -7.04
CA GLY A 256 -6.55 7.65 -7.33
C GLY A 256 -8.05 7.41 -7.20
N GLY A 257 -8.68 8.02 -6.20
CA GLY A 257 -10.14 8.04 -6.08
C GLY A 257 -10.81 8.77 -7.25
N ALA A 258 -12.09 8.45 -7.48
CA ALA A 258 -12.91 9.23 -8.39
C ALA A 258 -13.28 10.60 -7.76
N PRO A 259 -13.56 11.64 -8.57
CA PRO A 259 -14.11 12.88 -8.06
C PRO A 259 -15.42 12.63 -7.29
N GLY A 260 -15.54 13.19 -6.09
CA GLY A 260 -16.70 13.01 -5.23
C GLY A 260 -16.30 12.59 -3.81
N PRO A 261 -17.12 11.79 -3.11
CA PRO A 261 -16.76 11.25 -1.80
C PRO A 261 -15.45 10.47 -1.86
N LEU A 262 -14.61 10.64 -0.83
CA LEU A 262 -13.32 9.96 -0.73
C LEU A 262 -13.50 8.44 -0.75
N ALA A 263 -12.81 7.77 -1.67
CA ALA A 263 -12.80 6.31 -1.78
C ALA A 263 -12.03 5.67 -0.63
N SER A 264 -12.45 4.50 -0.14
CA SER A 264 -11.73 3.83 0.95
C SER A 264 -10.50 3.10 0.43
N PHE A 265 -9.34 3.41 0.99
CA PHE A 265 -8.07 2.77 0.62
C PHE A 265 -7.35 2.27 1.87
N THR A 266 -7.01 0.98 1.89
CA THR A 266 -6.22 0.36 2.96
C THR A 266 -4.96 -0.27 2.38
N LEU A 267 -3.82 0.05 2.99
CA LEU A 267 -2.52 -0.51 2.67
C LEU A 267 -1.85 -1.00 3.96
N ARG A 268 -1.65 -2.31 4.07
CA ARG A 268 -1.19 -2.96 5.30
C ARG A 268 -0.04 -3.90 5.07
N ASP A 269 0.90 -3.94 6.02
CA ASP A 269 1.93 -4.98 6.14
C ASP A 269 2.69 -5.25 4.83
N SER A 270 2.86 -4.20 4.01
CA SER A 270 3.41 -4.30 2.66
C SER A 270 4.80 -3.67 2.60
N THR A 271 5.63 -4.17 1.68
CA THR A 271 7.01 -3.74 1.51
C THR A 271 7.21 -3.10 0.15
N PHE A 272 7.74 -1.88 0.14
CA PHE A 272 8.16 -1.13 -1.02
C PHE A 272 9.67 -0.96 -0.98
N VAL A 273 10.38 -1.70 -1.82
CA VAL A 273 11.84 -1.72 -1.81
C VAL A 273 12.40 -1.50 -3.21
N ASP A 274 13.36 -0.60 -3.32
CA ASP A 274 14.12 -0.39 -4.55
C ASP A 274 13.31 0.01 -5.79
N ASN A 275 12.13 0.59 -5.60
CA ASN A 275 11.34 1.13 -6.70
C ASN A 275 11.93 2.45 -7.21
N GLY A 276 11.81 2.71 -8.52
CA GLY A 276 12.30 3.91 -9.19
C GLY A 276 13.80 3.89 -9.52
N ARG A 277 14.42 2.70 -9.54
CA ARG A 277 15.85 2.49 -9.80
C ARG A 277 16.20 2.20 -11.25
N ASN A 278 15.20 2.13 -12.13
CA ASN A 278 15.35 1.75 -13.53
C ASN A 278 15.92 0.33 -13.69
N TYR A 279 15.36 -0.62 -12.93
CA TYR A 279 15.71 -2.04 -13.00
C TYR A 279 14.75 -2.86 -13.88
N SER A 280 13.62 -2.28 -14.26
CA SER A 280 12.73 -2.84 -15.27
C SER A 280 13.34 -2.77 -16.67
N VAL A 281 12.83 -3.59 -17.59
CA VAL A 281 13.33 -3.63 -18.99
C VAL A 281 12.68 -2.57 -19.89
N GLY A 282 11.71 -1.81 -19.40
CA GLY A 282 11.06 -0.75 -20.17
C GLY A 282 12.00 0.42 -20.44
N ARG A 283 11.79 1.15 -21.54
CA ARG A 283 12.62 2.32 -21.86
C ARG A 283 12.27 3.48 -20.92
N ALA A 284 13.11 3.73 -19.92
CA ALA A 284 12.93 4.86 -19.02
C ALA A 284 12.78 6.20 -19.76
N TRP A 285 11.78 6.95 -19.35
CA TRP A 285 11.47 8.26 -19.89
C TRP A 285 10.84 9.14 -18.80
N GLY A 286 11.31 10.39 -18.68
CA GLY A 286 10.89 11.30 -17.61
C GLY A 286 11.71 11.14 -16.33
N GLY A 287 11.31 11.85 -15.27
CA GLY A 287 11.95 11.71 -13.96
C GLY A 287 11.38 10.53 -13.17
N TYR A 288 12.05 10.13 -12.09
CA TYR A 288 11.68 8.94 -11.32
C TYR A 288 10.88 9.34 -10.07
N ALA A 289 9.98 8.50 -9.56
CA ALA A 289 9.11 8.86 -8.44
C ALA A 289 9.01 7.88 -7.28
N GLY A 290 8.48 8.45 -6.19
CA GLY A 290 8.15 7.84 -4.92
C GLY A 290 7.48 6.48 -5.05
N ALA A 291 7.58 5.69 -3.99
CA ALA A 291 7.07 4.33 -3.97
C ALA A 291 5.53 4.27 -3.99
N LEU A 292 4.90 5.20 -3.28
CA LEU A 292 3.45 5.25 -3.10
C LEU A 292 2.92 6.67 -3.32
N LYS A 293 1.84 6.76 -4.10
CA LYS A 293 1.07 7.99 -4.24
C LYS A 293 -0.41 7.70 -4.04
N VAL A 294 -1.05 8.47 -3.18
CA VAL A 294 -2.47 8.35 -2.83
C VAL A 294 -3.18 9.69 -3.05
N PHE A 295 -4.30 9.63 -3.75
CA PHE A 295 -5.10 10.79 -4.12
C PHE A 295 -6.59 10.52 -3.89
N GLN A 296 -7.33 11.51 -3.37
CA GLN A 296 -8.79 11.44 -3.22
C GLN A 296 -9.26 10.20 -2.44
N ALA A 297 -8.60 9.92 -1.31
CA ALA A 297 -8.85 8.72 -0.52
C ALA A 297 -9.18 9.04 0.95
N ARG A 298 -9.98 8.16 1.56
CA ARG A 298 -9.96 7.91 3.00
C ARG A 298 -8.95 6.79 3.22
N ALA A 299 -7.69 7.18 3.48
CA ALA A 299 -6.55 6.28 3.46
C ALA A 299 -6.19 5.79 4.87
N THR A 300 -5.98 4.48 5.01
CA THR A 300 -5.33 3.84 6.16
C THR A 300 -4.07 3.14 5.66
N ILE A 301 -2.90 3.63 6.06
CA ILE A 301 -1.59 3.11 5.65
C ILE A 301 -0.85 2.68 6.92
N GLU A 302 -0.73 1.37 7.12
CA GLU A 302 -0.35 0.80 8.41
C GLU A 302 0.65 -0.35 8.30
N GLY A 303 1.68 -0.39 9.14
CA GLY A 303 2.60 -1.55 9.19
C GLY A 303 3.50 -1.71 7.96
N ASN A 304 3.67 -0.69 7.12
CA ASN A 304 4.40 -0.83 5.86
C ASN A 304 5.87 -0.43 5.96
N THR A 305 6.70 -1.03 5.13
CA THR A 305 8.12 -0.66 4.97
C THR A 305 8.37 -0.03 3.61
N PHE A 306 8.86 1.20 3.60
CA PHE A 306 9.33 1.92 2.41
C PHE A 306 10.84 2.11 2.52
N MET A 307 11.60 1.28 1.83
CA MET A 307 13.05 1.23 1.97
C MET A 307 13.77 1.44 0.65
N ARG A 308 14.77 2.33 0.64
CA ARG A 308 15.68 2.53 -0.50
C ARG A 308 14.94 2.83 -1.81
N ASN A 309 13.77 3.45 -1.80
CA ASN A 309 13.10 3.89 -3.03
C ASN A 309 13.73 5.18 -3.56
N ILE A 310 13.71 5.38 -4.88
CA ILE A 310 14.31 6.55 -5.54
C ILE A 310 13.26 7.36 -6.30
N ALA A 311 13.27 8.68 -6.09
CA ALA A 311 12.53 9.63 -6.91
C ALA A 311 13.47 10.71 -7.46
N GLY A 312 13.77 10.70 -8.76
CA GLY A 312 14.69 11.66 -9.38
C GLY A 312 14.20 13.11 -9.34
N ASN A 313 12.89 13.34 -9.49
CA ASN A 313 12.30 14.69 -9.51
C ASN A 313 11.00 14.84 -8.71
N ASP A 314 10.40 13.74 -8.25
CA ASP A 314 9.16 13.77 -7.48
C ASP A 314 9.43 13.95 -5.97
N TYR A 315 8.35 13.89 -5.20
CA TYR A 315 8.32 14.11 -3.76
C TYR A 315 7.95 12.82 -3.02
N GLY A 316 8.66 12.58 -1.93
CA GLY A 316 8.41 11.55 -0.93
C GLY A 316 8.64 10.14 -1.44
N ALA A 317 9.00 9.23 -0.54
CA ALA A 317 8.72 7.82 -0.74
C ALA A 317 7.20 7.58 -0.73
N VAL A 318 6.48 8.34 0.09
CA VAL A 318 5.03 8.36 0.21
C VAL A 318 4.52 9.78 -0.02
N TRP A 319 3.61 9.95 -0.97
CA TRP A 319 2.90 11.20 -1.20
C TRP A 319 1.39 10.99 -1.10
N VAL A 320 0.75 11.69 -0.16
CA VAL A 320 -0.70 11.71 0.02
C VAL A 320 -1.21 13.12 -0.27
N PHE A 321 -2.26 13.25 -1.08
CA PHE A 321 -2.87 14.55 -1.34
C PHE A 321 -4.38 14.49 -1.51
N LEU A 322 -5.07 15.58 -1.14
CA LEU A 322 -6.53 15.72 -1.24
C LEU A 322 -7.26 14.54 -0.59
N SER A 323 -6.92 14.22 0.66
CA SER A 323 -7.33 12.96 1.33
C SER A 323 -7.55 13.13 2.85
N ASP A 324 -8.20 12.14 3.46
CA ASP A 324 -8.16 11.88 4.91
C ASP A 324 -7.10 10.78 5.16
N LEU A 325 -6.33 10.88 6.24
CA LEU A 325 -5.22 9.94 6.47
C LEU A 325 -5.09 9.42 7.90
N GLN A 326 -5.03 8.10 8.04
CA GLN A 326 -4.43 7.39 9.17
C GLN A 326 -3.14 6.72 8.70
N PHE A 327 -2.00 7.09 9.28
CA PHE A 327 -0.68 6.60 8.89
C PHE A 327 0.08 6.09 10.10
N SER A 328 0.18 4.77 10.29
CA SER A 328 0.72 4.23 11.55
C SER A 328 1.65 3.04 11.43
N ARG A 329 2.65 2.95 12.31
CA ARG A 329 3.57 1.80 12.37
C ARG A 329 4.31 1.54 11.06
N ASN A 330 4.60 2.60 10.29
CA ASN A 330 5.35 2.49 9.04
C ASN A 330 6.82 2.85 9.25
N PHE A 331 7.68 2.18 8.47
CA PHE A 331 9.11 2.42 8.39
C PHE A 331 9.44 3.09 7.06
N LEU A 332 9.91 4.33 7.07
CA LEU A 332 10.38 5.04 5.87
C LEU A 332 11.89 5.23 6.00
N LEU A 333 12.64 4.32 5.37
CA LEU A 333 14.07 4.15 5.61
C LEU A 333 14.90 4.36 4.35
N SER A 334 15.89 5.23 4.43
CA SER A 334 16.92 5.38 3.40
C SER A 334 16.39 5.64 1.98
N ASN A 335 15.23 6.29 1.85
CA ASN A 335 14.70 6.70 0.55
C ASN A 335 15.44 7.96 0.05
N GLU A 336 15.58 8.09 -1.26
CA GLU A 336 16.31 9.17 -1.90
C GLU A 336 15.41 9.88 -2.93
N CYS A 337 15.09 11.15 -2.70
CA CYS A 337 14.21 11.90 -3.59
C CYS A 337 14.81 13.26 -3.99
N GLY A 338 14.45 13.77 -5.17
CA GLY A 338 14.79 15.12 -5.59
C GLY A 338 14.24 16.16 -4.61
N GLY A 339 12.95 16.07 -4.26
CA GLY A 339 12.31 16.98 -3.31
C GLY A 339 12.31 16.46 -1.87
N VAL A 340 11.11 16.40 -1.30
CA VAL A 340 10.81 15.79 0.00
C VAL A 340 11.26 14.33 -0.02
N SER A 341 12.01 13.84 0.96
CA SER A 341 12.64 12.52 0.85
C SER A 341 11.83 11.35 1.37
N ALA A 342 10.85 11.58 2.25
CA ALA A 342 10.11 10.50 2.90
C ALA A 342 8.60 10.65 2.78
N LEU A 343 7.99 11.62 3.47
CA LEU A 343 6.53 11.76 3.55
C LEU A 343 6.10 13.15 3.09
N TYR A 344 5.24 13.22 2.09
CA TYR A 344 4.62 14.47 1.66
C TYR A 344 3.10 14.42 1.84
N LEU A 345 2.57 15.33 2.65
CA LEU A 345 1.14 15.58 2.84
C LEU A 345 0.78 16.93 2.23
N TYR A 346 -0.15 16.94 1.28
CA TYR A 346 -0.62 18.16 0.60
C TYR A 346 -2.14 18.22 0.52
N GLU A 347 -2.77 19.21 1.16
CA GLU A 347 -4.24 19.30 1.24
C GLU A 347 -4.85 18.02 1.84
N VAL A 348 -4.25 17.54 2.93
CA VAL A 348 -4.71 16.37 3.69
C VAL A 348 -5.26 16.87 5.02
N SER A 349 -6.58 16.83 5.20
CA SER A 349 -7.23 17.27 6.44
C SER A 349 -8.54 16.51 6.65
N PRO A 350 -8.69 15.74 7.75
CA PRO A 350 -7.71 15.52 8.83
C PRO A 350 -6.66 14.44 8.50
N PHE A 351 -5.49 14.54 9.15
CA PHE A 351 -4.55 13.41 9.25
C PHE A 351 -4.10 13.08 10.68
N THR A 352 -3.73 11.82 10.90
CA THR A 352 -3.01 11.34 12.09
C THR A 352 -1.86 10.42 11.67
N VAL A 353 -0.65 10.75 12.10
CA VAL A 353 0.59 9.98 11.84
C VAL A 353 1.10 9.46 13.18
N THR A 354 1.06 8.14 13.41
CA THR A 354 1.33 7.54 14.74
C THR A 354 2.35 6.41 14.71
N ASN A 355 3.33 6.38 15.62
CA ASN A 355 4.29 5.26 15.75
C ASN A 355 5.07 4.99 14.47
N ASN A 356 5.51 6.00 13.73
CA ASN A 356 6.30 5.78 12.52
C ASN A 356 7.78 6.09 12.76
N ILE A 357 8.64 5.36 12.06
CA ILE A 357 10.08 5.63 11.98
C ILE A 357 10.39 6.21 10.60
N ILE A 358 10.82 7.47 10.56
CA ILE A 358 11.22 8.19 9.35
C ILE A 358 12.71 8.51 9.47
N ALA A 359 13.57 7.68 8.88
CA ALA A 359 15.00 7.79 9.14
C ALA A 359 15.92 7.50 7.94
N GLY A 360 17.08 8.15 7.95
CA GLY A 360 18.12 7.93 6.93
C GLY A 360 17.76 8.41 5.51
N ASN A 361 16.59 9.04 5.31
CA ASN A 361 16.14 9.49 4.00
C ASN A 361 16.95 10.72 3.55
N LYS A 362 17.06 10.93 2.24
CA LYS A 362 17.93 11.95 1.65
C LYS A 362 17.20 12.73 0.56
N SER A 363 17.26 14.06 0.64
CA SER A 363 16.97 14.92 -0.51
C SER A 363 18.22 15.07 -1.37
N THR A 364 18.09 14.96 -2.69
CA THR A 364 19.20 15.12 -3.65
C THR A 364 19.24 16.48 -4.33
N SER A 365 18.22 17.29 -4.13
CA SER A 365 18.19 18.63 -4.70
C SER A 365 19.17 19.56 -3.99
N ILE A 366 19.64 20.54 -4.76
CA ILE A 366 20.41 21.68 -4.26
C ILE A 366 19.55 22.66 -3.44
N TRP A 367 18.23 22.57 -3.58
CA TRP A 367 17.27 23.36 -2.81
C TRP A 367 17.00 22.71 -1.46
N GLN A 368 16.50 23.52 -0.53
CA GLN A 368 16.22 23.05 0.83
C GLN A 368 14.88 22.31 0.86
N TYR A 369 14.93 21.01 1.12
CA TYR A 369 13.74 20.18 1.28
C TYR A 369 13.76 19.42 2.61
N PRO A 370 12.58 19.07 3.14
CA PRO A 370 12.44 18.31 4.37
C PRO A 370 12.42 16.79 4.12
N ALA A 371 12.58 16.02 5.19
CA ALA A 371 12.22 14.60 5.15
C ALA A 371 10.69 14.40 5.14
N ALA A 372 9.98 15.16 5.98
CA ALA A 372 8.52 15.19 6.02
C ALA A 372 7.98 16.61 5.74
N LEU A 373 7.09 16.76 4.76
CA LEU A 373 6.43 18.02 4.44
C LEU A 373 4.92 17.92 4.73
N VAL A 374 4.42 18.85 5.55
CA VAL A 374 2.99 19.06 5.79
C VAL A 374 2.62 20.40 5.19
N ARG A 375 1.84 20.39 4.10
CA ARG A 375 1.47 21.61 3.37
C ARG A 375 -0.03 21.75 3.21
N LYS A 376 -0.59 22.92 3.54
CA LYS A 376 -2.04 23.19 3.50
C LYS A 376 -2.87 22.08 4.16
N SER A 377 -2.41 21.57 5.29
CA SER A 377 -2.93 20.34 5.89
C SER A 377 -3.06 20.54 7.40
N ASP A 378 -4.01 19.84 8.02
CA ASP A 378 -4.31 19.92 9.45
C ASP A 378 -4.31 18.53 10.07
N GLY A 379 -3.50 18.35 11.11
CA GLY A 379 -3.39 17.04 11.73
C GLY A 379 -2.36 16.95 12.84
N ARG A 380 -2.05 15.70 13.21
CA ARG A 380 -1.17 15.41 14.35
C ARG A 380 -0.18 14.29 14.06
N PHE A 381 1.01 14.42 14.63
CA PHE A 381 2.04 13.41 14.73
C PHE A 381 2.11 12.97 16.19
N LEU A 382 1.86 11.69 16.47
CA LEU A 382 1.88 11.12 17.81
C LEU A 382 2.95 10.02 17.87
N HIS A 383 3.87 10.07 18.83
CA HIS A 383 4.83 8.98 19.02
C HIS A 383 5.60 8.65 17.73
N ASN A 384 6.25 9.63 17.09
CA ASN A 384 7.06 9.34 15.89
C ASN A 384 8.55 9.50 16.18
N THR A 385 9.37 8.75 15.46
CA THR A 385 10.83 8.89 15.49
C THR A 385 11.29 9.38 14.12
N ILE A 386 11.84 10.59 14.07
CA ILE A 386 12.35 11.24 12.86
C ILE A 386 13.83 11.53 13.07
N ALA A 387 14.70 10.75 12.44
CA ALA A 387 16.12 10.74 12.78
C ALA A 387 17.05 10.65 11.57
N ARG A 388 18.20 11.34 11.60
CA ARG A 388 19.30 11.17 10.63
C ARG A 388 18.88 11.28 9.17
N ASN A 389 17.88 12.12 8.87
CA ASN A 389 17.52 12.36 7.49
C ASN A 389 18.48 13.40 6.90
N ARG A 390 19.14 13.04 5.81
CA ARG A 390 20.06 13.91 5.03
C ARG A 390 19.27 14.84 4.10
N SER A 391 18.25 15.46 4.67
CA SER A 391 17.44 16.53 4.10
C SER A 391 17.70 17.77 4.95
N THR A 392 17.50 18.98 4.41
CA THR A 392 17.80 20.20 5.17
C THR A 392 16.98 20.28 6.45
N TYR A 393 15.71 19.92 6.35
CA TYR A 393 14.77 19.92 7.47
C TYR A 393 14.39 18.50 7.85
N GLY A 394 14.18 18.22 9.14
CA GLY A 394 13.47 17.01 9.55
C GLY A 394 12.01 17.09 9.13
N VAL A 395 11.33 18.14 9.59
CA VAL A 395 9.93 18.44 9.28
C VAL A 395 9.81 19.86 8.72
N GLN A 396 8.94 20.06 7.74
CA GLN A 396 8.51 21.38 7.31
C GLN A 396 6.99 21.49 7.35
N VAL A 397 6.50 22.62 7.87
CA VAL A 397 5.07 22.97 7.92
C VAL A 397 4.85 24.22 7.08
N ASP A 398 4.00 24.14 6.06
CA ASP A 398 3.88 25.18 5.03
C ASP A 398 2.43 25.40 4.54
N GLY A 399 2.19 26.53 3.89
CA GLY A 399 0.94 26.81 3.16
C GLY A 399 -0.27 27.01 4.06
N GLY A 400 -0.10 27.54 5.28
CA GLY A 400 -1.20 27.72 6.23
C GLY A 400 -1.58 26.44 6.98
N ALA A 401 -0.68 25.45 7.01
CA ALA A 401 -0.90 24.19 7.72
C ALA A 401 -0.85 24.34 9.24
N ASN A 402 -1.57 23.47 9.94
CA ASN A 402 -1.49 23.33 11.40
C ASN A 402 -1.09 21.90 11.77
N LEU A 403 0.07 21.77 12.43
CA LEU A 403 0.60 20.47 12.83
C LEU A 403 0.82 20.43 14.35
N VAL A 404 0.24 19.42 15.01
CA VAL A 404 0.54 19.11 16.42
C VAL A 404 1.50 17.92 16.49
N LEU A 405 2.63 18.08 17.15
CA LEU A 405 3.56 17.00 17.46
C LEU A 405 3.48 16.67 18.95
N THR A 406 3.27 15.41 19.29
CA THR A 406 3.28 14.93 20.68
C THR A 406 4.13 13.67 20.79
N ASN A 407 4.99 13.61 21.81
CA ASN A 407 5.89 12.47 22.06
C ASN A 407 6.77 12.14 20.84
N THR A 408 7.46 13.13 20.27
CA THR A 408 8.25 12.91 19.05
C THR A 408 9.76 12.97 19.32
N ILE A 409 10.52 12.00 18.80
CA ILE A 409 11.99 12.12 18.70
C ILE A 409 12.29 12.80 17.37
N LEU A 410 12.99 13.94 17.39
CA LEU A 410 13.34 14.73 16.20
C LEU A 410 14.82 15.16 16.27
N VAL A 411 15.69 14.40 15.61
CA VAL A 411 17.15 14.45 15.85
C VAL A 411 18.00 14.36 14.57
N SER A 412 19.17 14.98 14.63
CA SER A 412 20.23 14.91 13.61
C SER A 412 19.88 15.52 12.24
N HIS A 413 19.28 16.70 12.25
CA HIS A 413 19.02 17.51 11.06
C HIS A 413 19.75 18.85 11.12
N THR A 414 19.93 19.51 9.97
CA THR A 414 20.42 20.91 9.98
C THR A 414 19.45 21.80 10.75
N VAL A 415 18.15 21.63 10.50
CA VAL A 415 17.08 22.18 11.31
C VAL A 415 16.04 21.08 11.59
N GLY A 416 15.67 20.86 12.85
CA GLY A 416 14.70 19.83 13.23
C GLY A 416 13.35 20.07 12.55
N ILE A 417 12.72 21.22 12.85
CA ILE A 417 11.46 21.65 12.22
C ILE A 417 11.51 23.10 11.73
N THR A 418 11.00 23.35 10.53
CA THR A 418 10.81 24.72 10.02
C THR A 418 9.33 24.99 9.74
N VAL A 419 8.85 26.16 10.15
CA VAL A 419 7.45 26.57 9.97
C VAL A 419 7.40 27.82 9.11
N ALA A 420 6.72 27.75 7.96
CA ALA A 420 6.56 28.89 7.07
C ALA A 420 5.52 29.88 7.59
N ALA A 421 5.63 31.14 7.13
CA ALA A 421 4.70 32.21 7.52
C ALA A 421 3.24 31.79 7.30
N GLY A 422 2.38 32.12 8.27
CA GLY A 422 0.95 31.75 8.26
C GLY A 422 0.66 30.30 8.65
N SER A 423 1.67 29.46 8.89
CA SER A 423 1.51 28.09 9.38
C SER A 423 1.87 27.99 10.87
N THR A 424 1.38 26.95 11.55
CA THR A 424 1.62 26.73 12.97
C THR A 424 2.09 25.30 13.25
N ALA A 425 3.11 25.16 14.10
CA ALA A 425 3.46 23.90 14.74
C ALA A 425 3.32 24.01 16.27
N THR A 426 2.60 23.07 16.87
CA THR A 426 2.49 22.95 18.34
C THR A 426 3.22 21.69 18.79
N LEU A 427 4.20 21.83 19.67
CA LEU A 427 5.12 20.77 20.08
C LEU A 427 4.95 20.47 21.58
N GLU A 428 4.73 19.21 21.94
CA GLU A 428 4.73 18.75 23.33
C GLU A 428 5.49 17.43 23.43
N ALA A 429 6.31 17.28 24.47
CA ALA A 429 7.17 16.10 24.68
C ALA A 429 8.02 15.77 23.44
N THR A 430 8.88 16.72 23.03
CA THR A 430 9.84 16.48 21.93
C THR A 430 11.23 16.20 22.49
N LEU A 431 11.89 15.15 21.97
CA LEU A 431 13.31 14.87 22.19
C LEU A 431 14.12 15.41 21.02
N TRP A 432 14.92 16.44 21.30
CA TRP A 432 15.71 17.22 20.32
C TRP A 432 17.13 16.67 20.06
N GLY A 433 17.55 15.67 20.84
CA GLY A 433 18.88 15.10 20.73
C GLY A 433 19.94 15.93 21.46
N SER A 434 21.15 15.37 21.60
CA SER A 434 22.33 16.07 22.11
C SER A 434 23.60 15.47 21.52
N GLY A 435 24.71 16.21 21.54
CA GLY A 435 25.99 15.73 21.01
C GLY A 435 25.86 15.26 19.55
N PRO A 436 26.25 14.01 19.20
CA PRO A 436 26.12 13.48 17.84
C PRO A 436 24.68 13.43 17.30
N TRP A 437 23.68 13.48 18.19
CA TRP A 437 22.27 13.44 17.82
C TRP A 437 21.62 14.82 17.72
N ALA A 438 22.32 15.89 18.12
CA ALA A 438 21.74 17.23 18.10
C ALA A 438 21.35 17.66 16.69
N ASN A 439 20.28 18.45 16.58
CA ASN A 439 20.07 19.27 15.40
C ASN A 439 21.05 20.45 15.39
N GLY A 440 21.29 21.03 14.21
CA GLY A 440 21.98 22.32 14.13
C GLY A 440 21.15 23.44 14.79
N THR A 441 19.86 23.44 14.48
CA THR A 441 18.83 24.24 15.15
C THR A 441 17.60 23.37 15.37
N ASP A 442 16.98 23.40 16.55
CA ASP A 442 15.80 22.56 16.81
C ASP A 442 14.58 23.00 16.00
N TRP A 443 14.24 24.29 16.06
CA TRP A 443 13.15 24.85 15.26
C TRP A 443 13.46 26.24 14.68
N GLY A 444 12.78 26.59 13.59
CA GLY A 444 12.89 27.90 12.96
C GLY A 444 11.80 28.20 11.94
N GLY A 445 12.06 29.17 11.08
CA GLY A 445 11.12 29.66 10.08
C GLY A 445 10.36 30.92 10.52
N ASN A 446 9.51 31.45 9.64
CA ASN A 446 8.77 32.70 9.84
C ASN A 446 7.34 32.49 10.33
N GLY A 447 6.95 31.25 10.59
CA GLY A 447 5.64 30.88 11.14
C GLY A 447 5.64 30.81 12.65
N THR A 448 4.56 30.27 13.21
CA THR A 448 4.36 30.15 14.65
C THR A 448 4.80 28.79 15.14
N VAL A 449 5.73 28.75 16.10
CA VAL A 449 6.07 27.55 16.86
C VAL A 449 5.61 27.75 18.29
N VAL A 450 4.73 26.88 18.76
CA VAL A 450 4.27 26.85 20.15
C VAL A 450 4.86 25.61 20.80
N THR A 451 5.68 25.79 21.82
CA THR A 451 6.23 24.69 22.61
C THR A 451 5.50 24.60 23.93
N GLY A 452 5.06 23.41 24.31
CA GLY A 452 4.60 23.14 25.66
C GLY A 452 5.76 22.95 26.65
N THR A 453 5.46 22.41 27.82
CA THR A 453 6.39 22.41 28.96
C THR A 453 7.38 21.26 28.93
N VAL A 454 7.09 20.18 28.20
CA VAL A 454 7.96 19.01 28.11
C VAL A 454 8.75 19.07 26.81
N ASN A 455 10.01 19.48 26.89
CA ASN A 455 10.99 19.41 25.80
C ASN A 455 12.33 18.98 26.39
N ILE A 456 12.95 17.96 25.80
CA ILE A 456 14.14 17.33 26.35
C ILE A 456 15.29 17.30 25.33
N TRP A 457 16.51 17.43 25.85
CA TRP A 457 17.76 17.31 25.10
C TRP A 457 18.56 16.17 25.73
N GLY A 458 18.86 15.15 24.95
CA GLY A 458 19.51 13.95 25.45
C GLY A 458 19.80 12.95 24.36
N ASP A 459 20.47 11.86 24.70
CA ASP A 459 20.78 10.79 23.76
C ASP A 459 19.52 9.92 23.54
N PRO A 460 19.00 9.79 22.30
CA PRO A 460 17.94 8.82 22.01
C PRO A 460 18.38 7.36 22.19
N ALA A 461 19.68 7.08 22.23
CA ALA A 461 20.28 5.77 22.47
C ALA A 461 19.70 4.65 21.60
N PHE A 462 19.54 4.89 20.30
CA PHE A 462 19.01 3.88 19.37
C PHE A 462 19.86 2.61 19.32
N VAL A 463 19.22 1.44 19.18
CA VAL A 463 19.87 0.12 19.26
C VAL A 463 20.87 -0.13 18.12
N ASP A 464 20.47 0.02 16.85
CA ASP A 464 21.37 -0.11 15.69
C ASP A 464 20.90 0.81 14.54
N PRO A 465 21.13 2.11 14.65
CA PRO A 465 20.66 3.07 13.66
C PRO A 465 21.43 2.97 12.33
N ALA A 466 22.56 2.26 12.28
CA ALA A 466 23.28 1.98 11.03
C ALA A 466 22.62 0.85 10.24
N GLY A 467 22.11 -0.18 10.93
CA GLY A 467 21.28 -1.25 10.37
C GLY A 467 19.80 -0.86 10.15
N GLY A 468 19.40 0.37 10.52
CA GLY A 468 18.03 0.86 10.37
C GLY A 468 17.12 0.56 11.56
N ASN A 469 17.67 0.07 12.67
CA ASN A 469 16.96 -0.18 13.90
C ASN A 469 16.99 1.08 14.81
N TYR A 470 15.88 1.81 14.80
CA TYR A 470 15.67 3.03 15.60
C TYR A 470 14.78 2.80 16.85
N HIS A 471 14.68 1.55 17.33
CA HIS A 471 14.16 1.28 18.67
C HIS A 471 15.09 1.92 19.72
N ILE A 472 14.54 2.39 20.82
CA ILE A 472 15.30 3.05 21.89
C ILE A 472 15.94 2.00 22.80
N GLY A 473 17.17 2.26 23.24
CA GLY A 473 17.93 1.39 24.13
C GLY A 473 17.85 1.81 25.61
N PRO A 474 18.44 1.01 26.52
CA PRO A 474 18.34 1.18 27.99
C PRO A 474 18.84 2.53 28.53
N GLY A 475 19.67 3.26 27.77
CA GLY A 475 20.22 4.56 28.16
C GLY A 475 19.47 5.76 27.57
N SER A 476 18.33 5.54 26.92
CA SER A 476 17.64 6.59 26.19
C SER A 476 17.05 7.65 27.10
N ALA A 477 17.25 8.92 26.73
CA ALA A 477 16.59 10.05 27.37
C ALA A 477 15.07 10.08 27.10
N ALA A 478 14.58 9.30 26.14
CA ALA A 478 13.16 9.21 25.83
C ALA A 478 12.34 8.44 26.87
N ILE A 479 13.00 7.60 27.67
CA ILE A 479 12.36 6.66 28.59
C ILE A 479 11.63 7.41 29.72
N ASN A 480 10.34 7.12 29.90
CA ASN A 480 9.40 7.73 30.85
C ASN A 480 9.29 9.26 30.74
N ALA A 481 9.67 9.86 29.60
CA ALA A 481 9.72 11.32 29.43
C ALA A 481 8.52 11.89 28.66
N GLY A 482 7.63 11.02 28.15
CA GLY A 482 6.46 11.38 27.36
C GLY A 482 5.24 11.76 28.20
N VAL A 483 4.21 12.23 27.50
CA VAL A 483 2.90 12.57 28.06
C VAL A 483 1.82 11.61 27.55
N ASN A 484 0.67 11.53 28.21
CA ASN A 484 -0.44 10.72 27.70
C ASN A 484 -1.07 11.39 26.47
N ALA A 485 -0.82 10.82 25.28
CA ALA A 485 -1.37 11.28 24.01
C ALA A 485 -2.55 10.43 23.50
N GLY A 486 -3.08 9.50 24.32
CA GLY A 486 -4.18 8.61 23.94
C GLY A 486 -3.81 7.50 22.97
N VAL A 487 -2.52 7.17 22.82
CA VAL A 487 -2.02 6.06 22.00
C VAL A 487 -1.77 4.85 22.91
N ALA A 488 -2.42 3.72 22.62
CA ALA A 488 -2.46 2.56 23.51
C ALA A 488 -1.31 1.55 23.28
N THR A 489 -0.72 1.53 22.10
CA THR A 489 0.39 0.63 21.75
C THR A 489 1.46 1.36 20.96
N ASP A 490 2.68 0.82 20.89
CA ASP A 490 3.80 1.38 20.15
C ASP A 490 3.93 0.82 18.71
N ILE A 491 5.13 0.90 18.12
CA ILE A 491 5.40 0.41 16.76
C ILE A 491 5.43 -1.12 16.65
N ASP A 492 5.82 -1.82 17.72
CA ASP A 492 5.88 -3.28 17.79
C ASP A 492 4.56 -3.88 18.29
N GLY A 493 3.64 -3.04 18.78
CA GLY A 493 2.35 -3.45 19.34
C GLY A 493 2.39 -3.62 20.85
N ASP A 494 3.49 -3.24 21.50
CA ASP A 494 3.65 -3.27 22.94
C ASP A 494 2.79 -2.17 23.59
N PRO A 495 2.19 -2.42 24.78
CA PRO A 495 1.27 -1.49 25.41
C PRO A 495 1.95 -0.19 25.85
N ARG A 496 1.19 0.90 25.97
CA ARG A 496 1.65 2.17 26.53
C ARG A 496 0.87 2.57 27.78
N PRO A 497 1.53 3.08 28.85
CA PRO A 497 2.97 3.09 29.06
C PRO A 497 3.50 1.72 29.54
N ILE A 498 4.78 1.44 29.32
CA ILE A 498 5.50 0.37 30.02
C ILE A 498 6.42 0.98 31.08
N GLY A 499 6.19 0.62 32.34
CA GLY A 499 6.95 1.18 33.46
C GLY A 499 6.28 2.40 34.08
N ALA A 500 7.05 3.48 34.30
CA ALA A 500 6.65 4.60 35.14
C ALA A 500 5.95 5.75 34.37
N GLY A 501 6.09 5.79 33.04
CA GLY A 501 5.56 6.83 32.18
C GLY A 501 5.63 6.42 30.71
N TYR A 502 5.08 7.25 29.83
CA TYR A 502 5.15 7.03 28.39
C TYR A 502 6.54 7.35 27.88
N ASP A 503 6.99 6.65 26.85
CA ASP A 503 8.24 6.96 26.16
C ASP A 503 7.98 7.94 25.02
N ILE A 504 8.94 8.85 24.79
CA ILE A 504 8.95 9.72 23.62
C ILE A 504 9.38 8.91 22.40
N GLY A 505 8.69 9.06 21.27
CA GLY A 505 9.01 8.38 20.02
C GLY A 505 8.14 7.17 19.73
N ALA A 506 8.48 6.47 18.65
CA ALA A 506 7.67 5.38 18.09
C ALA A 506 7.65 4.08 18.89
N ASP A 507 8.61 3.92 19.80
CA ASP A 507 8.91 2.69 20.54
C ASP A 507 8.70 2.92 22.04
N GLU A 508 8.28 1.88 22.78
CA GLU A 508 8.38 1.81 24.24
C GLU A 508 9.54 0.88 24.62
N TYR A 509 10.44 1.35 25.47
CA TYR A 509 11.55 0.54 25.92
C TYR A 509 11.07 -0.62 26.81
N ILE A 510 11.36 -1.84 26.37
CA ILE A 510 11.18 -3.06 27.16
C ILE A 510 12.53 -3.68 27.50
N ALA A 511 12.80 -3.85 28.80
CA ALA A 511 13.90 -4.69 29.26
C ALA A 511 13.58 -6.18 28.99
N ARG A 512 14.07 -6.72 27.88
CA ARG A 512 13.93 -8.16 27.56
C ARG A 512 15.02 -8.97 28.27
N ILE A 513 14.62 -9.85 29.20
CA ILE A 513 15.52 -10.84 29.82
C ILE A 513 15.37 -12.16 29.06
N TYR A 514 16.39 -12.53 28.30
CA TYR A 514 16.44 -13.83 27.64
C TYR A 514 16.97 -14.88 28.63
N LEU A 515 16.09 -15.76 29.09
CA LEU A 515 16.51 -16.94 29.86
C LEU A 515 17.15 -17.96 28.91
N PRO A 516 18.27 -18.60 29.29
CA PRO A 516 18.86 -19.66 28.47
C PRO A 516 17.83 -20.79 28.28
N LEU A 517 17.65 -21.19 27.02
CA LEU A 517 16.80 -22.33 26.66
C LEU A 517 17.41 -23.61 27.23
N VAL A 518 16.95 -24.05 28.40
CA VAL A 518 17.34 -25.35 28.94
C VAL A 518 16.50 -26.41 28.25
N LEU A 519 17.08 -27.08 27.24
CA LEU A 519 16.55 -28.32 26.69
C LEU A 519 16.49 -29.36 27.82
N ARG A 520 15.29 -29.60 28.36
CA ARG A 520 15.02 -30.78 29.19
C ARG A 520 14.89 -31.97 28.25
N ASN A 521 15.94 -32.79 28.18
CA ASN A 521 15.82 -34.15 27.67
C ASN A 521 15.01 -34.94 28.69
N TYR A 522 13.80 -35.37 28.30
CA TYR A 522 13.07 -36.44 28.98
C TYR A 522 12.90 -37.60 28.02
#